data_AF-A0A6N8Z1X6-F1
#
_entry.id   AF-A0A6N8Z1X6-F1
#
_cell.length_a   1.000
_cell.length_b   1.000
_cell.length_c   1.000
_cell.angle_alpha   90.00
_cell.angle_beta   90.00
_cell.angle_gamma   90.00
#
_symmetry.space_group_name_H-M   'P 1'
#
loop_
_entity.id
_entity.type
_entity.pdbx_description
1 polymer ?
#
loop_
_entity_poly.entity_id
_entity_poly.type
_entity_poly.pdbx_seq_one_letter_code
_entity_poly.pdbx_strand_id
1 'polypeptide(L)'
;MEKSKIVAALLAFFLGAVGIHKFYLGKTTAGLIHILLGIGGYILLFIGMFAGVAGIMSGSGSIGGLGLFVLIIGLLAVVVNGLICLVETVLYLIKSDEEFNRIYVRTNKSWF
;
A
#
# COMPACT_ATOMS: atom_id res chain seq x y z
N MET A 1 -1.41 20.55 -17.36
CA MET A 1 -2.64 19.77 -17.11
C MET A 1 -2.98 19.91 -15.64
N GLU A 2 -4.13 20.45 -15.32
CA GLU A 2 -4.67 20.34 -13.97
C GLU A 2 -5.19 18.92 -13.74
N LYS A 3 -4.98 18.38 -12.54
CA LYS A 3 -5.46 17.05 -12.17
C LYS A 3 -6.54 17.20 -11.11
N SER A 4 -7.61 16.41 -11.22
CA SER A 4 -8.69 16.48 -10.23
C SER A 4 -8.25 15.80 -8.93
N LYS A 5 -8.24 16.56 -7.83
CA LYS A 5 -7.93 16.03 -6.50
C LYS A 5 -8.95 14.99 -6.04
N ILE A 6 -10.21 15.15 -6.45
CA ILE A 6 -11.31 14.23 -6.10
C ILE A 6 -11.08 12.87 -6.75
N VAL A 7 -10.66 12.86 -8.02
CA VAL A 7 -10.29 11.62 -8.72
C VAL A 7 -9.10 10.97 -8.01
N ALA A 8 -8.05 11.73 -7.68
CA ALA A 8 -6.91 11.19 -6.94
C ALA A 8 -7.28 10.63 -5.56
N ALA A 9 -8.20 11.28 -4.82
CA ALA A 9 -8.69 10.83 -3.53
C ALA A 9 -9.56 9.56 -3.63
N LEU A 10 -10.47 9.49 -4.62
CA LEU A 10 -11.27 8.30 -4.88
C LEU A 10 -10.38 7.10 -5.27
N LEU A 11 -9.39 7.32 -6.13
CA LEU A 11 -8.41 6.30 -6.48
C LEU A 11 -7.58 5.87 -5.26
N ALA A 12 -7.20 6.80 -4.38
CA ALA A 12 -6.45 6.47 -3.17
C ALA A 12 -7.31 5.69 -2.15
N PHE A 13 -8.61 5.98 -2.08
CA PHE A 13 -9.52 5.29 -1.16
C PHE A 13 -9.86 3.88 -1.62
N PHE A 14 -10.28 3.70 -2.87
CA PHE A 14 -10.70 2.39 -3.38
C PHE A 14 -9.54 1.53 -3.89
N LEU A 15 -8.51 2.16 -4.44
CA LEU A 15 -7.41 1.50 -5.14
C LEU A 15 -6.04 1.84 -4.53
N GLY A 16 -6.03 2.41 -3.32
CA GLY A 16 -4.82 2.77 -2.59
C GLY A 16 -3.94 1.57 -2.26
N ALA A 17 -4.55 0.44 -1.88
CA ALA A 17 -3.81 -0.79 -1.59
C ALA A 17 -2.95 -1.28 -2.78
N VAL A 18 -3.30 -0.87 -4.00
CA VAL A 18 -2.54 -1.14 -5.23
C VAL A 18 -1.60 0.02 -5.59
N GLY A 19 -1.88 1.26 -5.16
CA GLY A 19 -1.04 2.43 -5.43
C GLY A 19 -1.37 3.19 -6.72
N ILE A 20 -2.53 2.92 -7.34
CA ILE A 20 -2.89 3.45 -8.67
C ILE A 20 -3.06 4.98 -8.66
N HIS A 21 -3.42 5.57 -7.52
CA HIS A 21 -3.53 7.03 -7.35
C HIS A 21 -2.22 7.78 -7.61
N LYS A 22 -1.06 7.16 -7.37
CA LYS A 22 0.26 7.75 -7.67
C LYS A 22 0.53 7.79 -9.18
N PHE A 23 0.07 6.79 -9.93
CA PHE A 23 0.16 6.78 -11.40
C PHE A 23 -0.73 7.87 -12.02
N TYR A 24 -1.89 8.15 -11.44
CA TYR A 24 -2.76 9.26 -11.88
C TYR A 24 -2.05 10.62 -11.80
N LEU A 25 -1.22 10.81 -10.76
CA LEU A 25 -0.37 11.97 -10.55
C LEU A 25 0.88 12.02 -11.45
N GLY A 26 1.12 10.99 -12.27
CA GLY A 26 2.31 10.87 -13.11
C GLY A 26 3.55 10.39 -12.37
N LYS A 27 3.41 9.91 -11.12
CA LYS A 27 4.52 9.45 -10.27
C LYS A 27 4.71 7.95 -10.39
N THR A 28 5.27 7.53 -11.52
CA THR A 28 5.45 6.10 -11.85
C THR A 28 6.31 5.36 -10.83
N THR A 29 7.41 5.94 -10.35
CA THR A 29 8.29 5.32 -9.34
C THR A 29 7.56 5.07 -8.02
N ALA A 30 6.85 6.08 -7.49
CA ALA A 30 6.10 5.94 -6.24
C ALA A 30 4.93 4.95 -6.38
N GLY A 31 4.26 4.93 -7.53
CA GLY A 31 3.24 3.94 -7.83
C GLY A 31 3.80 2.51 -7.86
N LEU A 32 4.98 2.31 -8.47
CA LEU A 32 5.63 1.01 -8.51
C LEU A 32 6.01 0.51 -7.11
N ILE A 33 6.48 1.41 -6.23
CA ILE A 33 6.81 1.08 -4.84
C ILE A 33 5.56 0.58 -4.10
N HIS A 34 4.42 1.27 -4.24
CA HIS A 34 3.17 0.81 -3.61
C HIS A 34 2.69 -0.54 -4.16
N ILE A 35 2.84 -0.78 -5.47
CA ILE A 35 2.54 -2.08 -6.07
C ILE A 35 3.44 -3.16 -5.48
N LEU A 36 4.75 -2.93 -5.41
CA LEU A 36 5.71 -3.89 -4.87
C LEU A 36 5.48 -4.15 -3.38
N LEU A 37 5.14 -3.12 -2.61
CA LEU A 37 4.86 -3.23 -1.18
C LEU A 37 3.52 -3.95 -0.93
N GLY A 38 2.49 -3.65 -1.73
CA GLY A 38 1.20 -4.34 -1.68
C GLY A 38 1.33 -5.81 -2.07
N ILE A 39 1.86 -6.09 -3.27
CA ILE A 39 2.07 -7.47 -3.77
C ILE A 39 3.01 -8.24 -2.84
N GLY A 40 4.12 -7.64 -2.41
CA GLY A 40 5.05 -8.24 -1.46
C GLY A 40 4.40 -8.59 -0.13
N GLY A 41 3.54 -7.71 0.41
CA GLY A 41 2.74 -7.97 1.60
C GLY A 41 1.78 -9.15 1.42
N TYR A 42 1.06 -9.23 0.30
CA TYR A 42 0.17 -10.36 -0.01
C TYR A 42 0.93 -11.67 -0.21
N ILE A 43 2.10 -11.64 -0.84
CA ILE A 43 2.96 -12.82 -1.00
C ILE A 43 3.43 -13.33 0.36
N LEU A 44 3.86 -12.43 1.26
CA LEU A 44 4.27 -12.80 2.62
C LEU A 44 3.12 -13.44 3.40
N LEU A 45 1.90 -12.92 3.27
CA LEU A 45 0.71 -13.52 3.87
C LEU A 45 0.46 -14.93 3.33
N PHE A 46 0.61 -15.13 2.02
CA PHE A 46 0.40 -16.42 1.38
C PHE A 46 1.45 -17.46 1.80
N ILE A 47 2.73 -17.06 1.84
CA ILE A 47 3.84 -17.89 2.32
C ILE A 47 3.67 -18.21 3.80
N GLY A 48 3.36 -17.21 4.63
CA GLY A 48 3.14 -17.38 6.07
C GLY A 48 1.98 -18.31 6.36
N MET A 49 0.87 -18.20 5.61
CA MET A 49 -0.26 -19.11 5.73
C MET A 49 0.12 -20.54 5.34
N PHE A 50 0.79 -20.73 4.20
CA PHE A 50 1.17 -22.06 3.74
C PHE A 50 2.18 -22.73 4.68
N ALA A 51 3.22 -22.00 5.10
CA ALA A 51 4.22 -22.48 6.05
C ALA A 51 3.61 -22.75 7.44
N GLY A 52 2.69 -21.88 7.91
CA GLY A 52 2.00 -22.05 9.18
C GLY A 52 1.14 -23.32 9.20
N VAL A 53 0.33 -23.51 8.15
CA VAL A 53 -0.52 -24.70 8.00
C VAL A 53 0.32 -25.97 7.86
N ALA A 54 1.36 -25.95 7.02
CA ALA A 54 2.27 -27.09 6.87
C ALA A 54 2.96 -27.46 8.20
N GLY A 55 3.40 -26.46 8.97
CA GLY A 55 4.00 -26.68 10.29
C GLY A 55 3.05 -27.32 11.29
N ILE A 56 1.78 -26.89 11.31
CA ILE A 56 0.72 -27.49 12.14
C ILE A 56 0.47 -28.94 11.72
N MET A 57 0.38 -29.22 10.42
CA MET A 57 0.11 -30.56 9.88
C MET A 57 1.26 -31.54 10.09
N SER A 58 2.51 -31.08 10.04
CA SER A 58 3.69 -31.93 10.24
C SER A 58 4.07 -32.13 11.72
N GLY A 59 3.36 -31.51 12.67
CA GLY A 59 3.70 -31.54 14.10
C GLY A 59 5.01 -30.81 14.45
N SER A 60 5.57 -30.05 13.51
CA SER A 60 6.82 -29.32 13.66
C SER A 60 6.54 -27.92 14.19
N GLY A 61 6.65 -27.75 15.51
CA GLY A 61 6.42 -26.47 16.19
C GLY A 61 7.30 -25.32 15.67
N SER A 62 8.51 -25.62 15.19
CA SER A 62 9.43 -24.63 14.63
C SER A 62 8.93 -24.04 13.31
N ILE A 63 8.41 -24.88 12.40
CA ILE A 63 7.92 -24.43 11.09
C ILE A 63 6.59 -23.67 11.25
N GLY A 64 5.71 -24.15 12.14
CA GLY A 64 4.47 -23.46 12.46
C GLY A 64 4.71 -22.07 13.07
N GLY A 65 5.69 -21.96 13.96
CA GLY A 65 6.10 -20.68 14.57
C GLY A 65 6.67 -19.69 13.54
N LEU A 66 7.53 -20.15 12.63
CA LEU A 66 8.04 -19.31 11.53
C LEU A 66 6.92 -18.86 10.59
N GLY A 67 5.98 -19.74 10.25
CA GLY A 67 4.82 -19.40 9.43
C GLY A 67 3.97 -18.31 10.06
N LEU A 68 3.67 -18.41 11.36
CA LEU A 68 2.92 -17.39 12.09
C LEU A 68 3.67 -16.05 12.15
N PHE A 69 4.99 -16.07 12.39
CA PHE A 69 5.82 -14.86 12.40
C PHE A 69 5.79 -14.13 11.06
N VAL A 70 5.95 -14.87 9.95
CA VAL A 70 5.88 -14.33 8.58
C VAL A 70 4.49 -13.79 8.27
N LEU A 71 3.43 -14.46 8.76
CA LEU A 71 2.05 -14.01 8.59
C LEU A 71 1.80 -12.68 9.33
N ILE A 72 2.32 -12.52 10.55
CA ILE A 72 2.21 -11.27 11.31
C ILE A 72 2.93 -10.13 10.57
N ILE A 73 4.14 -10.37 10.04
CA ILE A 73 4.87 -9.36 9.25
C ILE A 73 4.09 -8.98 7.99
N GLY A 74 3.56 -9.96 7.26
CA GLY A 74 2.74 -9.73 6.08
C GLY A 74 1.49 -8.90 6.39
N LEU A 75 0.82 -9.20 7.52
CA LEU A 75 -0.36 -8.47 7.96
C LEU A 75 -0.02 -7.02 8.32
N LEU A 76 1.07 -6.81 9.06
CA LEU A 76 1.54 -5.47 9.43
C LEU A 76 1.87 -4.64 8.18
N ALA A 77 2.54 -5.23 7.18
CA ALA A 77 2.85 -4.55 5.92
C ALA A 77 1.59 -4.09 5.18
N VAL A 78 0.57 -4.94 5.08
CA VAL A 78 -0.71 -4.60 4.42
C VAL A 78 -1.47 -3.52 5.21
N VAL A 79 -1.51 -3.62 6.54
CA VAL A 79 -2.14 -2.62 7.40
C VAL A 79 -1.44 -1.27 7.28
N VAL A 80 -0.11 -1.23 7.33
CA VAL A 80 0.67 0.00 7.18
C VAL A 80 0.41 0.64 5.81
N ASN A 81 0.42 -0.15 4.73
CA ASN A 81 0.10 0.36 3.38
C ASN A 81 -1.32 0.93 3.31
N GLY A 82 -2.30 0.26 3.92
CA GLY A 82 -3.67 0.73 4.01
C GLY A 82 -3.79 2.05 4.79
N LEU A 83 -3.11 2.17 5.92
CA LEU A 83 -3.07 3.40 6.72
C LEU A 83 -2.45 4.56 5.93
N ILE A 84 -1.35 4.32 5.21
CA ILE A 84 -0.72 5.34 4.35
C ILE A 84 -1.73 5.83 3.31
N CYS A 85 -2.45 4.93 2.63
CA CYS A 85 -3.43 5.31 1.61
C CYS A 85 -4.61 6.09 2.19
N LEU A 86 -5.05 5.74 3.40
CA LEU A 86 -6.11 6.46 4.09
C LEU A 86 -5.67 7.88 4.46
N VAL A 87 -4.45 8.02 5.00
CA VAL A 87 -3.84 9.33 5.27
C VAL A 87 -3.74 10.16 4.00
N GLU A 88 -3.27 9.58 2.89
CA GLU A 88 -3.17 10.28 1.60
C GLU A 88 -4.52 10.71 1.05
N THR A 89 -5.54 9.86 1.18
CA THR A 89 -6.92 10.19 0.80
C THR A 89 -7.40 11.43 1.56
N VAL A 90 -7.26 11.45 2.89
CA VAL A 90 -7.64 12.61 3.71
C VAL A 90 -6.83 13.85 3.28
N LEU A 91 -5.53 13.70 3.07
CA LEU A 91 -4.63 14.79 2.63
C LEU A 91 -5.05 15.40 1.29
N TYR A 92 -5.53 14.60 0.35
CA TYR A 92 -6.02 15.08 -0.93
C TYR A 92 -7.36 15.80 -0.81
N LEU A 93 -8.23 15.35 0.11
CA LEU A 93 -9.54 15.98 0.34
C LEU A 93 -9.44 17.31 1.09
N ILE A 94 -8.51 17.45 2.04
CA ILE A 94 -8.36 18.67 2.84
C ILE A 94 -7.61 19.79 2.10
N LYS A 95 -6.86 19.47 1.04
CA LYS A 95 -6.09 20.46 0.29
C LYS A 95 -6.97 21.21 -0.73
N SER A 96 -6.69 22.50 -0.91
CA SER A 96 -7.28 23.27 -2.02
C SER A 96 -6.77 22.74 -3.37
N ASP A 97 -7.55 22.93 -4.43
CA ASP A 97 -7.20 22.42 -5.77
C ASP A 97 -5.88 23.01 -6.29
N GLU A 98 -5.66 24.29 -6.03
CA GLU A 98 -4.42 24.98 -6.37
C GLU A 98 -3.22 24.42 -5.60
N GLU A 99 -3.38 24.17 -4.29
CA GLU A 99 -2.32 23.63 -3.46
C GLU A 99 -2.00 22.18 -3.83
N PHE A 100 -3.01 21.38 -4.15
CA PHE A 100 -2.85 20.03 -4.67
C PHE A 100 -2.05 20.02 -5.97
N ASN A 101 -2.46 20.83 -6.96
CA ASN A 101 -1.76 20.93 -8.24
C ASN A 101 -0.33 21.46 -8.05
N ARG A 102 -0.12 22.43 -7.16
CA ARG A 102 1.23 22.94 -6.87
C ARG A 102 2.14 21.86 -6.30
N ILE A 103 1.72 21.17 -5.24
CA ILE A 103 2.59 20.23 -4.50
C ILE A 103 2.77 18.91 -5.24
N TYR A 104 1.68 18.33 -5.74
CA TYR A 104 1.70 16.97 -6.29
C TYR A 104 1.94 16.93 -7.78
N VAL A 105 1.49 17.92 -8.54
CA VAL A 105 1.64 17.96 -10.01
C VAL A 105 2.87 18.77 -10.42
N ARG A 106 3.10 19.98 -9.87
CA ARG A 106 4.25 20.81 -10.26
C ARG A 106 5.54 20.49 -9.50
N THR A 107 5.48 20.42 -8.17
CA THR A 107 6.66 20.19 -7.33
C THR A 107 7.06 18.71 -7.25
N ASN A 108 6.23 17.81 -7.79
CA ASN A 108 6.42 16.37 -7.76
C ASN A 108 6.76 15.82 -6.35
N LYS A 109 6.27 16.43 -5.26
CA LYS A 109 6.58 15.95 -3.90
C LYS A 109 5.98 14.56 -3.66
N SER A 110 6.80 13.51 -3.70
CA SER A 110 6.40 12.16 -3.34
C SER A 110 6.82 11.93 -1.88
N TRP A 111 5.93 11.30 -1.11
CA TRP A 111 6.24 10.92 0.28
C TRP A 111 6.91 9.54 0.36
N PHE A 112 7.42 9.07 -0.79
CA PHE A 112 8.26 7.89 -1.03
C PHE A 112 9.05 8.11 -2.32
#